data_AF-A0A3N5IAN2-F1
#
_entry.id   AF-A0A3N5IAN2-F1
#
_cell.length_a   1.000
_cell.length_b   1.000
_cell.length_c   1.000
_cell.angle_alpha   90.00
_cell.angle_beta   90.00
_cell.angle_gamma   90.00
#
_symmetry.space_group_name_H-M   'P 1'
#
loop_
_entity.id
_entity.type
_entity.pdbx_description
1 polymer ?
#
loop_
_entity_poly.entity_id
_entity_poly.type
_entity_poly.pdbx_seq_one_letter_code
_entity_poly.pdbx_strand_id
1 'polypeptide(L)'
;MALALTRYFFFLVLLIVPLSLWADSNLDYQNRGDRFEGIRPKPVSGYDIELISVLIDYQEPTTQLPDQLRVAFHLQSQPAVHLTVREQDYRLFYWLDKIKPTKQWQANSMNEFTWSTGAVLRQLDQRLNIYDLGVLIRLKKETPGSVEDVAPAILYHTKPPEKIGGYLFTMKTNGDARLSCKVLRDGTADPLMSQSFRRILGGRPFTVRWDAGGAQEAHHTLVCTGYFLDTNNRLDQTVRFLHKPMAR
;
A
#
# COMPACT_ATOMS: atom_id res chain seq x y z
N MET A 1 18.18 -43.09 -76.13
CA MET A 1 18.83 -43.39 -74.84
C MET A 1 19.81 -42.24 -74.56
N ALA A 2 19.81 -41.47 -73.48
CA ALA A 2 19.15 -41.61 -72.20
C ALA A 2 19.03 -40.21 -71.52
N LEU A 3 17.83 -39.94 -71.02
CA LEU A 3 17.48 -39.36 -69.71
C LEU A 3 18.03 -37.99 -69.29
N ALA A 4 17.13 -37.01 -69.35
CA ALA A 4 17.10 -35.79 -68.57
C ALA A 4 16.99 -36.08 -67.06
N LEU A 5 17.72 -35.34 -66.23
CA LEU A 5 17.51 -35.28 -64.78
C LEU A 5 17.17 -33.85 -64.37
N THR A 6 15.86 -33.61 -64.35
CA THR A 6 15.16 -32.48 -63.73
C THR A 6 15.38 -32.54 -62.22
N ARG A 7 16.20 -31.64 -61.66
CA ARG A 7 16.32 -31.45 -60.22
C ARG A 7 15.17 -30.60 -59.71
N TYR A 8 14.14 -31.25 -59.20
CA TYR A 8 13.13 -30.67 -58.33
C TYR A 8 13.81 -30.13 -57.06
N PHE A 9 13.97 -28.81 -56.96
CA PHE A 9 14.34 -28.17 -55.71
C PHE A 9 13.07 -28.07 -54.87
N PHE A 10 12.91 -29.06 -53.99
CA PHE A 10 11.80 -29.17 -53.06
C PHE A 10 11.76 -27.95 -52.14
N PHE A 11 10.59 -27.32 -52.12
CA PHE A 11 10.13 -26.38 -51.11
C PHE A 11 10.48 -26.87 -49.70
N LEU A 12 11.33 -26.12 -48.99
CA LEU A 12 11.35 -26.11 -47.53
C LEU A 12 11.62 -24.67 -47.06
N VAL A 13 10.69 -23.76 -47.36
CA VAL A 13 10.57 -22.52 -46.59
C VAL A 13 10.07 -22.93 -45.22
N LEU A 14 11.02 -23.17 -44.32
CA LEU A 14 10.80 -23.31 -42.91
C LEU A 14 10.04 -22.06 -42.46
N LEU A 15 8.74 -22.20 -42.20
CA LEU A 15 7.92 -21.23 -41.49
C LEU A 15 8.50 -21.11 -40.08
N ILE A 16 9.55 -20.31 -39.93
CA ILE A 16 9.91 -19.71 -38.66
C ILE A 16 8.86 -18.65 -38.43
N VAL A 17 7.66 -19.07 -38.03
CA VAL A 17 6.75 -18.18 -37.32
C VAL A 17 7.51 -17.87 -36.03
N PRO A 18 7.95 -16.62 -35.78
CA PRO A 18 8.26 -16.26 -34.42
C PRO A 18 6.94 -16.41 -33.68
N LEU A 19 6.77 -17.52 -32.95
CA LEU A 19 5.89 -17.55 -31.81
C LEU A 19 6.49 -16.52 -30.87
N SER A 20 6.17 -15.25 -31.09
CA SER A 20 6.05 -14.29 -30.01
C SER A 20 5.03 -14.94 -29.10
N LEU A 21 5.53 -15.73 -28.16
CA LEU A 21 4.88 -16.01 -26.91
C LEU A 21 4.39 -14.64 -26.44
N TRP A 22 3.11 -14.37 -26.67
CA TRP A 22 2.35 -13.40 -25.92
C TRP A 22 2.32 -13.93 -24.49
N ALA A 23 3.47 -13.87 -23.82
CA ALA A 23 3.52 -13.84 -22.38
C ALA A 23 2.67 -12.61 -22.07
N ASP A 24 1.47 -12.85 -21.58
CA ASP A 24 0.49 -11.83 -21.25
C ASP A 24 1.09 -11.00 -20.10
N SER A 25 1.89 -10.00 -20.48
CA SER A 25 2.63 -9.06 -19.61
C SER A 25 1.69 -8.17 -18.79
N ASN A 26 0.40 -8.48 -18.77
CA ASN A 26 -0.61 -7.76 -18.03
C ASN A 26 -0.41 -7.83 -16.51
N LEU A 27 0.42 -8.73 -15.99
CA LEU A 27 0.80 -8.71 -14.57
C LEU A 27 2.04 -7.87 -14.27
N ASP A 28 2.86 -7.53 -15.28
CA ASP A 28 4.07 -6.74 -15.08
C ASP A 28 3.71 -5.34 -14.58
N TYR A 29 4.57 -4.81 -13.70
CA TYR A 29 4.42 -3.44 -13.21
C TYR A 29 4.62 -2.44 -14.36
N GLN A 30 3.53 -1.80 -14.76
CA GLN A 30 3.50 -0.88 -15.89
C GLN A 30 2.45 0.21 -15.71
N ASN A 31 2.52 1.23 -16.57
CA ASN A 31 1.57 2.32 -16.60
C ASN A 31 0.19 1.85 -17.13
N ARG A 32 -0.87 2.07 -16.36
CA ARG A 32 -2.27 1.75 -16.71
C ARG A 32 -3.08 2.99 -17.10
N GLY A 33 -2.40 4.10 -17.39
CA GLY A 33 -2.99 5.38 -17.75
C GLY A 33 -3.02 6.36 -16.58
N ASP A 34 -3.77 6.00 -15.53
CA ASP A 34 -3.99 6.83 -14.34
C ASP A 34 -3.10 6.42 -13.14
N ARG A 35 -2.33 5.34 -13.26
CA ARG A 35 -1.46 4.79 -12.21
C ARG A 35 -0.42 3.86 -12.81
N PHE A 36 0.57 3.49 -12.02
CA PHE A 36 1.37 2.30 -12.28
C PHE A 36 0.87 1.16 -11.41
N GLU A 37 0.76 -0.04 -11.98
CA GLU A 37 0.25 -1.22 -11.27
C GLU A 37 0.81 -2.52 -11.85
N GLY A 38 1.13 -3.48 -10.97
CA GLY A 38 1.52 -4.84 -11.32
C GLY A 38 2.36 -5.51 -10.24
N ILE A 39 3.07 -6.56 -10.62
CA ILE A 39 4.06 -7.26 -9.80
C ILE A 39 5.35 -6.45 -9.80
N ARG A 40 5.78 -6.02 -8.62
CA ARG A 40 7.05 -5.28 -8.45
C ARG A 40 7.93 -6.01 -7.43
N PRO A 41 9.13 -6.48 -7.81
CA PRO A 41 10.08 -7.03 -6.86
C PRO A 41 10.30 -6.05 -5.71
N LYS A 42 10.41 -6.59 -4.49
CA LYS A 42 10.58 -5.76 -3.29
C LYS A 42 11.76 -4.80 -3.51
N PRO A 43 11.57 -3.47 -3.37
CA PRO A 43 12.70 -2.56 -3.34
C PRO A 43 13.62 -2.95 -2.16
N VAL A 44 14.92 -3.07 -2.40
CA VAL A 44 15.93 -3.51 -1.40
C VAL A 44 16.18 -2.43 -0.32
N SER A 45 15.25 -1.50 -0.09
CA SER A 45 15.44 -0.41 0.86
C SER A 45 15.26 -0.89 2.30
N GLY A 46 16.36 -0.89 3.05
CA GLY A 46 16.46 -1.29 4.45
C GLY A 46 16.24 -0.15 5.44
N TYR A 47 15.05 0.45 5.46
CA TYR A 47 14.68 1.37 6.53
C TYR A 47 14.58 0.61 7.86
N ASP A 48 14.96 1.26 8.95
CA ASP A 48 14.94 0.65 10.28
C ASP A 48 13.51 0.30 10.72
N ILE A 49 12.58 1.24 10.50
CA ILE A 49 11.14 1.04 10.54
C ILE A 49 10.57 1.53 9.21
N GLU A 50 9.85 0.67 8.52
CA GLU A 50 9.13 0.98 7.30
C GLU A 50 7.64 1.11 7.61
N LEU A 51 7.04 2.27 7.34
CA LEU A 51 5.60 2.45 7.35
C LEU A 51 4.99 1.84 6.07
N ILE A 52 4.07 0.88 6.26
CA ILE A 52 3.42 0.15 5.18
C ILE A 52 2.03 0.71 4.91
N SER A 53 1.24 0.95 5.96
CA SER A 53 -0.10 1.48 5.82
C SER A 53 -0.56 2.26 7.05
N VAL A 54 -1.48 3.20 6.80
CA VAL A 54 -2.28 3.88 7.83
C VAL A 54 -3.73 3.83 7.39
N LEU A 55 -4.43 2.82 7.87
CA LEU A 55 -5.82 2.55 7.53
C LEU A 55 -6.74 2.95 8.67
N ILE A 56 -7.94 3.38 8.32
CA ILE A 56 -9.06 3.42 9.26
C ILE A 56 -9.48 1.99 9.55
N ASP A 57 -9.75 1.70 10.82
CA ASP A 57 -10.18 0.39 11.32
C ASP A 57 -11.62 0.12 10.90
N TYR A 58 -11.79 -0.24 9.64
CA TYR A 58 -13.06 -0.47 8.97
C TYR A 58 -12.93 -1.61 7.96
N GLN A 59 -13.92 -2.50 7.97
CA GLN A 59 -14.02 -3.59 7.01
C GLN A 59 -15.47 -3.77 6.55
N GLU A 60 -15.68 -3.69 5.25
CA GLU A 60 -16.85 -4.23 4.56
C GLU A 60 -16.79 -5.76 4.48
N PRO A 61 -17.91 -6.45 4.74
CA PRO A 61 -18.00 -7.88 4.51
C PRO A 61 -17.93 -8.16 3.01
N THR A 62 -17.02 -9.06 2.63
CA THR A 62 -16.98 -9.56 1.26
C THR A 62 -16.64 -11.05 1.23
N THR A 63 -17.26 -11.79 0.31
CA THR A 63 -16.99 -13.20 0.06
C THR A 63 -16.09 -13.41 -1.15
N GLN A 64 -15.89 -12.38 -1.98
CA GLN A 64 -15.10 -12.41 -3.20
C GLN A 64 -14.41 -11.06 -3.45
N LEU A 65 -13.35 -11.06 -4.25
CA LEU A 65 -12.67 -9.82 -4.61
C LEU A 65 -13.60 -8.92 -5.48
N PRO A 66 -13.95 -7.70 -5.04
CA PRO A 66 -14.89 -6.82 -5.75
C PRO A 66 -14.32 -6.36 -7.10
N ASP A 67 -15.16 -5.90 -8.03
CA ASP A 67 -14.71 -5.43 -9.36
C ASP A 67 -13.79 -4.21 -9.26
N GLN A 68 -14.03 -3.38 -8.26
CA GLN A 68 -13.31 -2.15 -8.01
C GLN A 68 -13.02 -2.01 -6.53
N LEU A 69 -11.89 -1.38 -6.24
CA LEU A 69 -11.54 -0.90 -4.91
C LEU A 69 -11.46 0.61 -4.92
N ARG A 70 -11.69 1.18 -3.75
CA ARG A 70 -11.72 2.62 -3.51
C ARG A 70 -10.89 2.95 -2.29
N VAL A 71 -10.16 4.04 -2.38
CA VAL A 71 -9.46 4.66 -1.27
C VAL A 71 -9.99 6.07 -1.11
N ALA A 72 -10.46 6.40 0.09
CA ALA A 72 -10.84 7.75 0.44
C ALA A 72 -9.97 8.31 1.58
N PHE A 73 -9.67 9.59 1.51
CA PHE A 73 -8.84 10.28 2.50
C PHE A 73 -9.14 11.79 2.52
N HIS A 74 -9.02 12.39 3.70
CA HIS A 74 -9.23 13.83 3.87
C HIS A 74 -7.91 14.59 3.87
N LEU A 75 -7.89 15.75 3.22
CA LEU A 75 -6.77 16.69 3.26
C LEU A 75 -7.20 18.01 3.89
N GLN A 76 -6.42 18.60 4.80
CA GLN A 76 -6.69 19.96 5.32
C GLN A 76 -6.14 21.07 4.42
N SER A 77 -5.12 20.74 3.65
CA SER A 77 -4.48 21.65 2.70
C SER A 77 -4.32 20.92 1.37
N GLN A 78 -3.63 21.52 0.40
CA GLN A 78 -3.37 20.89 -0.89
C GLN A 78 -1.88 20.51 -1.03
N PRO A 79 -1.34 19.61 -0.18
CA PRO A 79 0.05 19.18 -0.31
C PRO A 79 0.23 18.29 -1.54
N ALA A 80 1.48 18.04 -1.92
CA ALA A 80 1.78 16.90 -2.79
C ALA A 80 1.33 15.61 -2.09
N VAL A 81 0.65 14.73 -2.83
CA VAL A 81 0.08 13.48 -2.32
C VAL A 81 0.72 12.31 -3.06
N HIS A 82 1.24 11.35 -2.30
CA HIS A 82 1.84 10.14 -2.82
C HIS A 82 1.09 8.94 -2.24
N LEU A 83 0.16 8.40 -3.02
CA LEU A 83 -0.63 7.22 -2.66
C LEU A 83 0.06 5.96 -3.20
N THR A 84 0.25 4.98 -2.33
CA THR A 84 0.73 3.63 -2.65
C THR A 84 -0.24 2.60 -2.08
N VAL A 85 -0.55 1.58 -2.88
CA VAL A 85 -1.23 0.35 -2.45
C VAL A 85 -0.32 -0.82 -2.73
N ARG A 86 -0.06 -1.65 -1.73
CA ARG A 86 0.78 -2.85 -1.83
C ARG A 86 0.34 -3.88 -0.82
N GLU A 87 0.76 -5.14 -0.94
CA GLU A 87 0.51 -6.10 0.13
C GLU A 87 1.24 -5.70 1.43
N GLN A 88 0.62 -5.99 2.58
CA GLN A 88 1.22 -5.78 3.88
C GLN A 88 2.36 -6.78 4.16
N ASP A 89 2.17 -8.03 3.73
CA ASP A 89 3.23 -9.04 3.63
C ASP A 89 3.36 -9.49 2.17
N TYR A 90 4.58 -9.44 1.62
CA TYR A 90 4.82 -9.65 0.19
C TYR A 90 4.66 -11.13 -0.20
N ARG A 91 3.42 -11.54 -0.51
CA ARG A 91 3.12 -12.87 -1.03
C ARG A 91 3.06 -12.89 -2.55
N LEU A 92 2.34 -11.94 -3.14
CA LEU A 92 2.09 -11.83 -4.58
C LEU A 92 2.91 -10.70 -5.22
N PHE A 93 3.61 -9.90 -4.40
CA PHE A 93 4.37 -8.72 -4.80
C PHE A 93 3.53 -7.66 -5.52
N TYR A 94 2.25 -7.57 -5.18
CA TYR A 94 1.36 -6.58 -5.76
C TYR A 94 1.77 -5.16 -5.36
N TRP A 95 1.80 -4.26 -6.34
CA TRP A 95 2.13 -2.86 -6.14
C TRP A 95 1.32 -1.96 -7.07
N LEU A 96 0.84 -0.85 -6.52
CA LEU A 96 0.17 0.25 -7.22
C LEU A 96 0.68 1.57 -6.64
N ASP A 97 1.18 2.46 -7.50
CA ASP A 97 1.65 3.80 -7.11
C ASP A 97 1.58 4.77 -8.30
N LYS A 98 2.23 5.94 -8.17
CA LYS A 98 2.35 6.95 -9.23
C LYS A 98 1.00 7.35 -9.84
N ILE A 99 0.00 7.50 -8.97
CA ILE A 99 -1.35 7.88 -9.37
C ILE A 99 -1.36 9.28 -9.97
N LYS A 100 -2.03 9.40 -11.12
CA LYS A 100 -2.33 10.64 -11.82
C LYS A 100 -3.84 10.86 -11.70
N PRO A 101 -4.29 11.61 -10.69
CA PRO A 101 -5.71 11.76 -10.46
C PRO A 101 -6.35 12.57 -11.60
N THR A 102 -7.56 12.17 -12.01
CA THR A 102 -8.31 12.85 -13.08
C THR A 102 -8.71 14.28 -12.69
N LYS A 103 -8.92 14.50 -11.39
CA LYS A 103 -9.10 15.82 -10.78
C LYS A 103 -8.01 16.03 -9.76
N GLN A 104 -7.45 17.24 -9.67
CA GLN A 104 -6.50 17.54 -8.62
C GLN A 104 -7.11 17.29 -7.25
N TRP A 105 -6.30 16.78 -6.32
CA TRP A 105 -6.72 16.61 -4.93
C TRP A 105 -7.16 17.95 -4.35
N GLN A 106 -8.25 17.93 -3.61
CA GLN A 106 -8.90 19.11 -3.05
C GLN A 106 -8.61 19.20 -1.56
N ALA A 107 -8.36 20.42 -1.10
CA ALA A 107 -8.21 20.74 0.33
C ALA A 107 -9.57 20.80 1.00
N ASN A 108 -9.60 20.52 2.30
CA ASN A 108 -10.79 20.52 3.17
C ASN A 108 -11.94 19.66 2.64
N SER A 109 -11.61 18.59 1.91
CA SER A 109 -12.59 17.68 1.33
C SER A 109 -12.13 16.24 1.43
N MET A 110 -13.10 15.33 1.32
CA MET A 110 -12.83 13.92 1.08
C MET A 110 -12.42 13.72 -0.38
N ASN A 111 -11.23 13.16 -0.58
CA ASN A 111 -10.71 12.77 -1.89
C ASN A 111 -10.92 11.28 -2.07
N GLU A 112 -11.21 10.83 -3.30
CA GLU A 112 -11.40 9.41 -3.61
C GLU A 112 -10.53 9.02 -4.81
N PHE A 113 -9.91 7.85 -4.71
CA PHE A 113 -9.28 7.16 -5.83
C PHE A 113 -9.92 5.79 -6.00
N THR A 114 -10.30 5.44 -7.23
CA THR A 114 -10.96 4.17 -7.55
C THR A 114 -10.17 3.45 -8.64
N TRP A 115 -9.94 2.16 -8.49
CA TRP A 115 -9.28 1.34 -9.51
C TRP A 115 -9.94 -0.04 -9.66
N SER A 116 -9.76 -0.65 -10.83
CA SER A 116 -10.27 -1.98 -11.13
C SER A 116 -9.35 -3.07 -10.57
N THR A 117 -9.93 -4.11 -9.97
CA THR A 117 -9.18 -5.30 -9.53
C THR A 117 -8.92 -6.28 -10.67
N GLY A 118 -9.64 -6.16 -11.80
CA GLY A 118 -9.55 -7.08 -12.93
C GLY A 118 -8.23 -7.03 -13.68
N ALA A 119 -7.54 -5.88 -13.66
CA ALA A 119 -6.29 -5.70 -14.39
C ALA A 119 -5.14 -6.53 -13.79
N VAL A 120 -5.08 -6.67 -12.46
CA VAL A 120 -3.97 -7.32 -11.77
C VAL A 120 -4.46 -8.19 -10.62
N LEU A 121 -5.11 -7.61 -9.60
CA LEU A 121 -5.43 -8.32 -8.34
C LEU A 121 -6.20 -9.64 -8.55
N ARG A 122 -7.23 -9.65 -9.40
CA ARG A 122 -8.01 -10.87 -9.71
C ARG A 122 -7.23 -11.93 -10.48
N GLN A 123 -6.25 -11.49 -11.27
CA GLN A 123 -5.39 -12.39 -12.02
C GLN A 123 -4.31 -12.99 -11.10
N LEU A 124 -3.91 -12.28 -10.04
CA LEU A 124 -2.99 -12.78 -9.02
C LEU A 124 -3.65 -13.80 -8.09
N ASP A 125 -4.77 -13.42 -7.46
CA ASP A 125 -5.50 -14.30 -6.53
C ASP A 125 -6.95 -13.82 -6.35
N GLN A 126 -7.91 -14.61 -6.83
CA GLN A 126 -9.34 -14.30 -6.70
C GLN A 126 -9.84 -14.35 -5.25
N ARG A 127 -9.08 -15.01 -4.36
CA ARG A 127 -9.39 -15.15 -2.93
C ARG A 127 -8.60 -14.19 -2.06
N LEU A 128 -7.87 -13.24 -2.65
CA LEU A 128 -7.14 -12.22 -1.91
C LEU A 128 -8.10 -11.49 -0.96
N ASN A 129 -7.75 -11.45 0.31
CA ASN A 129 -8.42 -10.58 1.26
C ASN A 129 -7.94 -9.14 1.02
N ILE A 130 -8.87 -8.24 0.71
CA ILE A 130 -8.56 -6.84 0.42
C ILE A 130 -7.89 -6.13 1.60
N TYR A 131 -8.11 -6.61 2.82
CA TYR A 131 -7.50 -6.05 4.03
C TYR A 131 -6.07 -6.53 4.27
N ASP A 132 -5.56 -7.46 3.46
CA ASP A 132 -4.14 -7.78 3.40
C ASP A 132 -3.38 -6.75 2.53
N LEU A 133 -4.09 -5.85 1.86
CA LEU A 133 -3.50 -4.68 1.20
C LEU A 133 -3.23 -3.58 2.23
N GLY A 134 -2.05 -2.98 2.14
CA GLY A 134 -1.66 -1.76 2.81
C GLY A 134 -1.87 -0.58 1.89
N VAL A 135 -2.52 0.47 2.41
CA VAL A 135 -2.64 1.77 1.74
C VAL A 135 -1.87 2.81 2.54
N LEU A 136 -0.99 3.54 1.86
CA LEU A 136 -0.24 4.63 2.46
C LEU A 136 -0.34 5.88 1.59
N ILE A 137 -0.67 6.99 2.23
CA ILE A 137 -0.82 8.29 1.58
C ILE A 137 0.13 9.26 2.26
N ARG A 138 1.35 9.37 1.71
CA ARG A 138 2.34 10.33 2.20
C ARG A 138 2.02 11.72 1.67
N LEU A 139 2.22 12.71 2.54
CA LEU A 139 2.06 14.11 2.22
C LEU A 139 3.43 14.76 2.08
N LYS A 140 3.55 15.69 1.11
CA LYS A 140 4.74 16.51 0.82
C LYS A 140 5.93 15.73 0.24
N LYS A 141 6.28 14.55 0.79
CA LYS A 141 7.43 13.73 0.37
C LYS A 141 7.00 12.32 0.00
N GLU A 142 7.49 11.83 -1.14
CA GLU A 142 7.27 10.44 -1.57
C GLU A 142 8.10 9.43 -0.79
N THR A 143 9.33 9.81 -0.45
CA THR A 143 10.32 8.93 0.16
C THR A 143 10.06 8.73 1.65
N PRO A 144 10.17 7.49 2.18
CA PRO A 144 10.10 7.22 3.61
C PRO A 144 11.11 8.02 4.45
N GLY A 145 10.81 8.20 5.73
CA GLY A 145 11.70 8.84 6.70
C GLY A 145 11.24 8.62 8.13
N SER A 146 12.07 9.01 9.11
CA SER A 146 11.76 8.86 10.53
C SER A 146 10.61 9.75 11.02
N VAL A 147 10.22 10.76 10.23
CA VAL A 147 9.03 11.59 10.46
C VAL A 147 8.24 11.62 9.16
N GLU A 148 7.03 11.06 9.18
CA GLU A 148 6.14 11.01 8.04
C GLU A 148 4.84 11.78 8.32
N ASP A 149 4.47 12.71 7.44
CA ASP A 149 3.15 13.32 7.41
C ASP A 149 2.26 12.47 6.49
N VAL A 150 1.14 11.97 7.01
CA VAL A 150 0.26 11.05 6.26
C VAL A 150 -1.21 11.44 6.37
N ALA A 151 -1.99 11.09 5.35
CA ALA A 151 -3.45 11.08 5.43
C ALA A 151 -3.93 9.65 5.68
N PRO A 152 -4.65 9.36 6.79
CA PRO A 152 -5.24 8.05 6.99
C PRO A 152 -6.23 7.71 5.88
N ALA A 153 -6.17 6.46 5.41
CA ALA A 153 -6.96 5.98 4.29
C ALA A 153 -8.14 5.12 4.74
N ILE A 154 -9.29 5.32 4.10
CA ILE A 154 -10.43 4.39 4.12
C ILE A 154 -10.28 3.49 2.89
N LEU A 155 -10.06 2.20 3.08
CA LEU A 155 -10.12 1.20 2.01
C LEU A 155 -11.50 0.55 2.01
N TYR A 156 -12.21 0.60 0.88
CA TYR A 156 -13.57 0.09 0.74
C TYR A 156 -13.88 -0.25 -0.73
N HIS A 157 -15.02 -0.86 -0.99
CA HIS A 157 -15.53 -1.21 -2.31
C HIS A 157 -16.98 -0.76 -2.55
N THR A 158 -17.83 -0.67 -1.52
CA THR A 158 -19.22 -0.22 -1.68
C THR A 158 -19.50 1.12 -1.00
N LYS A 159 -19.39 1.19 0.33
CA LYS A 159 -19.71 2.40 1.12
C LYS A 159 -18.62 2.65 2.16
N PRO A 160 -18.09 3.88 2.30
CA PRO A 160 -17.20 4.20 3.40
C PRO A 160 -17.97 4.22 4.74
N PRO A 161 -17.30 4.05 5.90
CA PRO A 161 -17.95 4.18 7.19
C PRO A 161 -18.45 5.60 7.39
N GLU A 162 -19.49 5.80 8.19
CA GLU A 162 -19.97 7.15 8.55
C GLU A 162 -19.11 7.78 9.64
N LYS A 163 -18.64 6.96 10.58
CA LYS A 163 -17.80 7.35 11.72
C LYS A 163 -16.49 6.57 11.70
N ILE A 164 -15.41 7.22 12.11
CA ILE A 164 -14.09 6.64 12.22
C ILE A 164 -13.90 6.16 13.66
N GLY A 165 -13.91 4.83 13.85
CA GLY A 165 -13.76 4.20 15.16
C GLY A 165 -12.30 4.04 15.60
N GLY A 166 -11.36 4.00 14.67
CA GLY A 166 -9.96 3.79 15.01
C GLY A 166 -9.05 3.73 13.79
N TYR A 167 -7.78 3.45 14.06
CA TYR A 167 -6.70 3.44 13.09
C TYR A 167 -5.81 2.19 13.26
N LEU A 168 -5.33 1.69 12.13
CA LEU A 168 -4.38 0.59 12.01
C LEU A 168 -3.12 1.12 11.33
N PHE A 169 -2.02 1.17 12.08
CA PHE A 169 -0.70 1.55 11.58
C PHE A 169 0.11 0.28 11.38
N THR A 170 0.27 -0.15 10.14
CA THR A 170 1.05 -1.35 9.82
C THR A 170 2.45 -0.94 9.41
N MET A 171 3.43 -1.53 10.07
CA MET A 171 4.85 -1.23 9.94
C MET A 171 5.66 -2.52 9.83
N LYS A 172 6.93 -2.40 9.47
CA LYS A 172 7.87 -3.52 9.39
C LYS A 172 9.26 -3.06 9.75
N THR A 173 9.97 -3.84 10.55
CA THR A 173 11.37 -3.56 10.89
C THR A 173 12.30 -4.33 9.96
N ASN A 174 13.50 -3.80 9.67
CA ASN A 174 14.50 -4.53 8.88
C ASN A 174 15.18 -5.67 9.68
N GLY A 175 15.14 -5.62 11.01
CA GLY A 175 15.65 -6.63 11.94
C GLY A 175 14.72 -6.89 13.13
N ASP A 176 15.05 -7.89 13.94
CA ASP A 176 14.30 -8.21 15.16
C ASP A 176 14.39 -7.05 16.16
N ALA A 177 13.25 -6.59 16.67
CA ALA A 177 13.18 -5.35 17.44
C ALA A 177 12.29 -5.46 18.68
N ARG A 178 12.58 -4.61 19.67
CA ARG A 178 11.66 -4.26 20.77
C ARG A 178 11.19 -2.83 20.56
N LEU A 179 9.88 -2.60 20.57
CA LEU A 179 9.30 -1.28 20.34
C LEU A 179 8.27 -0.91 21.41
N SER A 180 8.12 0.38 21.68
CA SER A 180 7.01 0.99 22.39
C SER A 180 6.42 2.09 21.51
N CYS A 181 5.14 1.98 21.20
CA CYS A 181 4.41 2.91 20.36
C CYS A 181 3.35 3.64 21.18
N LYS A 182 3.20 4.94 20.94
CA LYS A 182 2.24 5.79 21.63
C LYS A 182 1.54 6.70 20.65
N VAL A 183 0.25 6.93 20.85
CA VAL A 183 -0.47 8.00 20.14
C VAL A 183 -0.62 9.18 21.09
N LEU A 184 -0.23 10.36 20.63
CA LEU A 184 -0.37 11.62 21.34
C LEU A 184 -1.28 12.55 20.53
N ARG A 185 -2.03 13.41 21.24
CA ARG A 185 -2.63 14.59 20.62
C ARG A 185 -1.59 15.70 20.56
N ASP A 186 -1.54 16.42 19.44
CA ASP A 186 -0.59 17.52 19.28
C ASP A 186 -0.76 18.56 20.40
N GLY A 187 0.35 18.97 21.00
CA GLY A 187 0.37 19.90 22.14
C GLY A 187 0.15 19.24 23.51
N THR A 188 -0.05 17.92 23.59
CA THR A 188 -0.17 17.16 24.85
C THR A 188 0.98 16.18 25.03
N ALA A 189 1.43 15.99 26.28
CA ALA A 189 2.45 15.00 26.63
C ALA A 189 1.84 13.64 26.99
N ASP A 190 0.58 13.61 27.42
CA ASP A 190 -0.08 12.40 27.87
C ASP A 190 -0.52 11.55 26.66
N PRO A 191 -0.10 10.27 26.60
CA PRO A 191 -0.49 9.40 25.50
C PRO A 191 -1.96 9.01 25.60
N LEU A 192 -2.69 9.12 24.49
CA LEU A 192 -4.05 8.61 24.34
C LEU A 192 -4.08 7.07 24.26
N MET A 193 -2.98 6.48 23.78
CA MET A 193 -2.78 5.05 23.69
C MET A 193 -1.29 4.72 23.84
N SER A 194 -0.98 3.58 24.44
CA SER A 194 0.37 3.01 24.48
C SER A 194 0.32 1.51 24.20
N GLN A 195 1.16 1.02 23.29
CA GLN A 195 1.31 -0.38 22.96
C GLN A 195 2.79 -0.76 22.96
N SER A 196 3.17 -1.82 23.67
CA SER A 196 4.55 -2.27 23.75
C SER A 196 4.71 -3.66 23.17
N PHE A 197 5.75 -3.83 22.36
CA PHE A 197 6.11 -5.08 21.69
C PHE A 197 7.45 -5.54 22.23
N ARG A 198 7.45 -6.66 22.97
CA ARG A 198 8.69 -7.22 23.53
C ARG A 198 9.64 -7.74 22.46
N ARG A 199 9.08 -8.27 21.38
CA ARG A 199 9.80 -8.74 20.19
C ARG A 199 8.89 -8.64 18.97
N ILE A 200 9.42 -8.04 17.91
CA ILE A 200 8.89 -8.01 16.55
C ILE A 200 9.93 -8.74 15.70
N LEU A 201 9.49 -9.66 14.86
CA LEU A 201 10.39 -10.36 13.95
C LEU A 201 10.73 -9.45 12.77
N GLY A 202 12.02 -9.31 12.49
CA GLY A 202 12.52 -8.58 11.34
C GLY A 202 11.89 -9.11 10.05
N GLY A 203 11.55 -8.21 9.15
CA GLY A 203 10.96 -8.60 7.88
C GLY A 203 9.46 -8.97 7.95
N ARG A 204 8.84 -9.03 9.13
CA ARG A 204 7.40 -9.30 9.27
C ARG A 204 6.62 -8.02 9.58
N PRO A 205 5.45 -7.82 8.97
CA PRO A 205 4.60 -6.69 9.33
C PRO A 205 4.05 -6.87 10.75
N PHE A 206 3.86 -5.76 11.44
CA PHE A 206 3.14 -5.67 12.71
C PHE A 206 2.24 -4.44 12.70
N THR A 207 1.15 -4.48 13.47
CA THR A 207 0.14 -3.41 13.48
C THR A 207 0.01 -2.81 14.88
N VAL A 208 0.06 -1.48 14.94
CA VAL A 208 -0.36 -0.71 16.10
C VAL A 208 -1.81 -0.29 15.88
N ARG A 209 -2.69 -0.61 16.84
CA ARG A 209 -4.11 -0.25 16.77
C ARG A 209 -4.39 0.88 17.75
N TRP A 210 -5.05 1.93 17.27
CA TRP A 210 -5.58 2.99 18.11
C TRP A 210 -7.09 3.04 17.98
N ASP A 211 -7.80 2.77 19.08
CA ASP A 211 -9.23 3.04 19.21
C ASP A 211 -9.43 4.56 19.43
N ALA A 212 -10.05 5.20 18.44
CA ALA A 212 -10.32 6.63 18.43
C ALA A 212 -11.79 6.94 18.77
N GLY A 213 -12.54 5.97 19.30
CA GLY A 213 -13.92 6.13 19.74
C GLY A 213 -14.07 7.32 20.69
N GLY A 214 -14.79 8.35 20.26
CA GLY A 214 -15.03 9.56 21.06
C GLY A 214 -13.87 10.56 21.09
N ALA A 215 -12.77 10.31 20.38
CA ALA A 215 -11.74 11.32 20.20
C ALA A 215 -12.28 12.52 19.39
N GLN A 216 -11.82 13.72 19.73
CA GLN A 216 -12.18 14.94 18.98
C GLN A 216 -11.26 15.11 17.77
N GLU A 217 -11.78 15.74 16.71
CA GLU A 217 -10.98 16.14 15.56
C GLU A 217 -9.76 16.96 16.00
N ALA A 218 -8.58 16.45 15.71
CA ALA A 218 -7.31 17.10 16.01
C ALA A 218 -6.16 16.42 15.27
N HIS A 219 -5.02 17.11 15.20
CA HIS A 219 -3.77 16.49 14.82
C HIS A 219 -3.26 15.57 15.92
N HIS A 220 -2.78 14.43 15.48
CA HIS A 220 -2.22 13.40 16.33
C HIS A 220 -0.89 12.92 15.77
N THR A 221 -0.09 12.38 16.66
CA THR A 221 1.21 11.82 16.34
C THR A 221 1.30 10.42 16.94
N LEU A 222 1.59 9.43 16.09
CA LEU A 222 2.08 8.14 16.53
C LEU A 222 3.61 8.21 16.65
N VAL A 223 4.14 7.85 17.81
CA VAL A 223 5.59 7.77 18.07
C VAL A 223 5.92 6.34 18.46
N CYS A 224 6.78 5.67 17.69
CA CYS A 224 7.33 4.35 17.99
C CYS A 224 8.83 4.48 18.27
N THR A 225 9.26 4.04 19.45
CA THR A 225 10.68 4.06 19.86
C THR A 225 11.11 2.71 20.38
N GLY A 226 12.41 2.40 20.26
CA GLY A 226 12.96 1.17 20.79
C GLY A 226 14.35 0.87 20.28
N TYR A 227 14.66 -0.41 20.06
CA TYR A 227 15.96 -0.83 19.59
C TYR A 227 15.90 -2.20 18.88
N PHE A 228 16.88 -2.46 18.00
CA PHE A 228 17.12 -3.80 17.46
C PHE A 228 17.74 -4.71 18.53
N LEU A 229 17.29 -5.96 18.58
CA LEU A 229 17.68 -6.91 19.63
C LEU A 229 19.11 -7.45 19.50
N ASP A 230 19.67 -7.41 18.29
CA ASP A 230 21.02 -7.92 17.98
C ASP A 230 22.11 -6.84 18.19
N THR A 231 21.82 -5.61 17.80
CA THR A 231 22.77 -4.49 17.76
C THR A 231 22.53 -3.45 18.85
N ASN A 232 21.37 -3.45 19.50
CA ASN A 232 20.89 -2.38 20.38
C ASN A 232 20.82 -0.99 19.71
N ASN A 233 20.91 -0.93 18.38
CA ASN A 233 20.74 0.33 17.65
C ASN A 233 19.33 0.87 17.89
N ARG A 234 19.25 2.17 18.20
CA ARG A 234 17.99 2.83 18.52
C ARG A 234 17.09 2.91 17.29
N LEU A 235 15.79 2.69 17.53
CA LEU A 235 14.72 2.87 16.56
C LEU A 235 13.85 4.04 16.96
N ASP A 236 13.46 4.85 15.97
CA ASP A 236 12.56 5.97 16.13
C ASP A 236 11.74 6.17 14.86
N GLN A 237 10.42 6.20 14.99
CA GLN A 237 9.49 6.51 13.91
C GLN A 237 8.37 7.38 14.45
N THR A 238 8.12 8.48 13.76
CA THR A 238 7.04 9.42 14.02
C THR A 238 6.12 9.47 12.80
N VAL A 239 4.81 9.35 13.03
CA VAL A 239 3.77 9.45 11.99
C VAL A 239 2.77 10.49 12.44
N ARG A 240 2.66 11.59 11.69
CA ARG A 240 1.73 12.68 11.94
C ARG A 240 0.53 12.57 11.03
N PHE A 241 -0.66 12.70 11.62
CA PHE A 241 -1.90 12.54 10.89
C PHE A 241 -3.02 13.35 11.53
N LEU A 242 -4.07 13.60 10.75
CA LEU A 242 -5.29 14.23 11.24
C LEU A 242 -6.31 13.14 11.60
N HIS A 243 -6.84 13.18 12.81
CA HIS A 243 -8.06 12.43 13.13
C HIS A 243 -9.28 13.27 12.76
N LYS A 244 -10.18 12.72 11.95
CA LYS A 244 -11.54 13.23 11.75
C LYS A 244 -12.54 12.18 12.23
N PRO A 245 -13.44 12.48 13.18
CA PRO A 245 -14.41 11.50 13.68
C PRO A 245 -15.45 11.08 12.65
N MET A 246 -15.78 11.99 11.72
CA MET A 246 -16.73 11.77 10.63
C MET A 246 -15.97 11.58 9.32
N ALA A 247 -16.39 10.59 8.53
CA ALA A 247 -15.80 10.36 7.21
C ALA A 247 -16.37 11.30 6.13
N ARG A 248 -17.50 11.97 6.39
CA ARG A 248 -18.16 12.90 5.47
C ARG A 248 -18.53 14.19 6.19
#